data_AF-A0A1G2FJM1-F1
#
_entry.id   AF-A0A1G2FJM1-F1
#
_cell.length_a   1.000
_cell.length_b   1.000
_cell.length_c   1.000
_cell.angle_alpha   90.00
_cell.angle_beta   90.00
_cell.angle_gamma   90.00
#
_symmetry.space_group_name_H-M   'P 1'
#
loop_
_entity.id
_entity.type
_entity.pdbx_description
1 polymer ?
#
loop_
_entity_poly.entity_id
_entity_poly.type
_entity_poly.pdbx_seq_one_letter_code
_entity_poly.pdbx_strand_id
1 'polypeptide(L)'
;MFFQIKQFFIRHYWALIFSISAGFLMIFPQVIFIIQAGPDYAGINILATDSEANFLARFQEIAEGDFDFLNVFWTFNQDKPYIQPPLAETLMYKFGRIFFSKVSQIFLLAKFILPALLFLVIYFFVLLFNSDKKIALVSSVGVMFYYSLGSVSEFKSFLAKNFIIPEPSIFSRPIVPVFGLILLFSFLSFLYLYITQSKKRYLWPAGICFGLSFYIYFFTWTFLVVFIFVSALWFLIKRDWLNLKKIFWIIFLSALIALPYWFNLYKLLNNPIFDSSASQTGFIISNSPIIGKYLIIVLILYFLNLYTKRIRGENLWFWSILIISFFTVLNQQIITGRILQPAHYHWYIIKPTVIILLVWFVFGLIQDKHPKYFWLSTSVFAVIGFYLITGQQIFVFLKNEGEVNAYAKQYGSVFNWLNQNMEKEQSIFTGISYTGQRGYVNLYTHLDEYLIKNRYHWIHYEAISGENRLYVLFLEYRLNKITPEMAEKLFFRDLRDEIFFRLLGYEYRLSYTDKDQEASDDMVRKILNEYTEFYQISLESAFKKYPVDYILWDGQLNPEWSLDEYNFLERIYEVKNIKIYKFI
;
A
#
# COMPACT_ATOMS: atom_id res chain seq x y z
N MET A 1 25.89 -3.08 31.07
CA MET A 1 24.85 -2.64 30.12
C MET A 1 25.24 -1.37 29.36
N PHE A 2 25.49 -0.23 30.03
CA PHE A 2 25.89 1.03 29.36
C PHE A 2 27.10 0.92 28.42
N PHE A 3 28.15 0.20 28.83
CA PHE A 3 29.33 -0.01 27.97
C PHE A 3 28.99 -0.78 26.68
N GLN A 4 28.14 -1.81 26.77
CA GLN A 4 27.71 -2.61 25.61
C GLN A 4 26.82 -1.80 24.65
N ILE A 5 25.97 -0.92 25.19
CA ILE A 5 25.15 0.00 24.41
C ILE A 5 26.05 1.01 23.66
N LYS A 6 26.98 1.65 24.37
CA LYS A 6 27.94 2.58 23.75
C LYS A 6 28.74 1.90 22.64
N GLN A 7 29.23 0.69 22.88
CA GLN A 7 29.95 -0.09 21.87
C GLN A 7 29.08 -0.43 20.66
N PHE A 8 27.80 -0.74 20.84
CA PHE A 8 26.87 -0.97 19.74
C PHE A 8 26.72 0.28 18.85
N PHE A 9 26.48 1.45 19.45
CA PHE A 9 26.37 2.72 18.71
C PHE A 9 27.65 3.03 17.93
N ILE A 10 28.82 2.94 18.58
CA ILE A 10 30.12 3.16 17.91
C ILE A 10 30.33 2.15 16.79
N ARG A 11 29.87 0.89 16.96
CA ARG A 11 30.08 -0.17 15.98
C ARG A 11 29.23 0.01 14.71
N HIS A 12 28.06 0.64 14.84
CA HIS A 12 27.01 0.70 13.80
C HIS A 12 26.58 2.13 13.44
N TYR A 13 27.35 3.15 13.82
CA TYR A 13 26.97 4.57 13.64
C TYR A 13 26.61 4.93 12.20
N TRP A 14 27.33 4.43 11.19
CA TRP A 14 26.98 4.67 9.79
C TRP A 14 25.59 4.12 9.43
N ALA A 15 25.24 2.92 9.90
CA ALA A 15 23.92 2.36 9.63
C ALA A 15 22.81 3.22 10.28
N LEU A 16 23.07 3.79 11.45
CA LEU A 16 22.14 4.70 12.13
C LEU A 16 21.98 6.03 11.39
N ILE A 17 23.10 6.64 10.95
CA ILE A 17 23.08 7.88 10.17
C ILE A 17 22.30 7.69 8.86
N PHE A 18 22.59 6.62 8.12
CA PHE A 18 21.91 6.35 6.86
C PHE A 18 20.44 5.95 7.06
N SER A 19 20.11 5.26 8.15
CA SER A 19 18.73 4.96 8.54
C SER A 19 17.92 6.25 8.77
N ILE A 20 18.47 7.17 9.58
CA ILE A 20 17.85 8.48 9.84
C ILE A 20 17.72 9.27 8.52
N SER A 21 18.77 9.24 7.69
CA SER A 21 18.75 9.89 6.37
C SER A 21 17.67 9.31 5.46
N ALA A 22 17.50 7.98 5.44
CA ALA A 22 16.45 7.32 4.68
C ALA A 22 15.06 7.79 5.14
N GLY A 23 14.82 7.90 6.45
CA GLY A 23 13.58 8.47 6.98
C GLY A 23 13.36 9.92 6.54
N PHE A 24 14.37 10.78 6.68
CA PHE A 24 14.27 12.20 6.29
C PHE A 24 14.00 12.37 4.79
N LEU A 25 14.66 11.59 3.94
CA LEU A 25 14.44 11.64 2.49
C LEU A 25 12.99 11.31 2.12
N MET A 26 12.34 10.36 2.80
CA MET A 26 10.96 10.00 2.49
C MET A 26 9.93 11.05 2.92
N ILE A 27 10.26 11.90 3.89
CA ILE A 27 9.40 13.03 4.31
C ILE A 27 9.83 14.37 3.71
N PHE A 28 10.96 14.41 3.00
CA PHE A 28 11.55 15.63 2.46
C PHE A 28 10.58 16.49 1.62
N PRO A 29 9.75 15.92 0.70
CA PRO A 29 8.78 16.71 -0.06
C PRO A 29 7.80 17.44 0.86
N GLN A 30 7.31 16.75 1.90
CA GLN A 30 6.38 17.32 2.85
C GLN A 30 7.03 18.41 3.70
N VAL A 31 8.28 18.20 4.14
CA VAL A 31 8.98 19.19 4.97
C VAL A 31 9.17 20.49 4.20
N ILE A 32 9.61 20.42 2.94
CA ILE A 32 9.72 21.61 2.08
C ILE A 32 8.35 22.27 1.92
N PHE A 33 7.32 21.49 1.64
CA PHE A 33 5.96 22.00 1.45
C PHE A 33 5.47 22.78 2.67
N ILE A 34 5.65 22.24 3.88
CA ILE A 34 5.29 22.91 5.12
C ILE A 34 6.08 24.22 5.30
N ILE A 35 7.39 24.20 5.02
CA ILE A 35 8.24 25.39 5.13
C ILE A 35 7.81 26.49 4.15
N GLN A 36 7.50 26.12 2.90
CA GLN A 36 7.08 27.07 1.87
C GLN A 36 5.67 27.62 2.09
N ALA A 37 4.73 26.78 2.53
CA ALA A 37 3.39 27.21 2.87
C ALA A 37 3.39 28.11 4.12
N GLY A 38 4.32 27.90 5.05
CA GLY A 38 4.48 28.76 6.22
C GLY A 38 3.19 28.84 7.05
N PRO A 39 2.73 30.05 7.43
CA PRO A 39 1.47 30.23 8.15
C PRO A 39 0.22 29.73 7.40
N ASP A 40 0.29 29.63 6.07
CA ASP A 40 -0.84 29.20 5.22
C ASP A 40 -0.99 27.67 5.17
N TYR A 41 -0.11 26.91 5.85
CA TYR A 41 -0.19 25.46 5.87
C TYR A 41 -1.43 24.95 6.62
N ALA A 42 -2.45 24.53 5.87
CA ALA A 42 -3.73 24.06 6.41
C ALA A 42 -3.70 22.65 7.03
N GLY A 43 -2.52 22.02 7.19
CA GLY A 43 -2.42 20.66 7.75
C GLY A 43 -2.69 19.53 6.74
N ILE A 44 -2.75 19.85 5.45
CA ILE A 44 -2.98 18.91 4.34
C ILE A 44 -1.66 18.35 3.83
N ASN A 45 -1.53 17.02 3.83
CA ASN A 45 -0.32 16.33 3.40
C ASN A 45 -0.28 16.16 1.87
N ILE A 46 0.93 16.20 1.30
CA ILE A 46 1.23 15.67 -0.02
C ILE A 46 1.11 14.15 0.05
N LEU A 47 0.06 13.63 -0.57
CA LEU A 47 -0.10 12.21 -0.81
C LEU A 47 0.34 11.95 -2.25
N ALA A 48 1.50 11.33 -2.43
CA ALA A 48 2.19 11.22 -3.71
C ALA A 48 2.21 9.81 -4.28
N THR A 49 2.00 8.80 -3.44
CA THR A 49 1.97 7.39 -3.85
C THR A 49 0.56 6.83 -3.77
N ASP A 50 0.31 5.75 -4.52
CA ASP A 50 -0.96 5.03 -4.48
C ASP A 50 -1.35 4.61 -3.06
N SER A 51 -2.66 4.63 -2.77
CA SER A 51 -3.29 4.22 -1.51
C SER A 51 -2.92 5.03 -0.25
N GLU A 52 -2.10 6.08 -0.32
CA GLU A 52 -1.81 6.92 0.87
C GLU A 52 -3.06 7.58 1.44
N ALA A 53 -4.00 7.97 0.59
CA ALA A 53 -5.31 8.46 1.01
C ALA A 53 -6.07 7.40 1.82
N ASN A 54 -6.09 6.15 1.36
CA ASN A 54 -6.71 5.05 2.09
C ASN A 54 -6.05 4.86 3.46
N PHE A 55 -4.71 4.82 3.53
CA PHE A 55 -4.04 4.72 4.83
C PHE A 55 -4.37 5.89 5.74
N LEU A 56 -4.38 7.14 5.24
CA LEU A 56 -4.73 8.28 6.06
C LEU A 56 -6.17 8.22 6.58
N ALA A 57 -7.15 7.81 5.74
CA ALA A 57 -8.53 7.56 6.16
C ALA A 57 -8.59 6.51 7.28
N ARG A 58 -7.86 5.40 7.13
CA ARG A 58 -7.78 4.37 8.17
C ARG A 58 -7.21 4.87 9.49
N PHE A 59 -6.23 5.79 9.46
CA PHE A 59 -5.76 6.41 10.70
C PHE A 59 -6.83 7.31 11.33
N GLN A 60 -7.70 7.91 10.53
CA GLN A 60 -8.80 8.76 10.99
C GLN A 60 -9.89 7.91 11.68
N GLU A 61 -10.32 6.80 11.06
CA GLU A 61 -11.22 5.80 11.66
C GLU A 61 -10.72 5.30 13.02
N ILE A 62 -9.44 4.93 13.06
CA ILE A 62 -8.76 4.49 14.29
C ILE A 62 -8.71 5.60 15.34
N ALA A 63 -8.61 6.86 14.91
CA ALA A 63 -8.61 8.00 15.82
C ALA A 63 -9.99 8.25 16.43
N GLU A 64 -11.05 7.89 15.72
CA GLU A 64 -12.43 7.98 16.15
C GLU A 64 -12.86 6.81 17.03
N GLY A 65 -12.14 5.69 16.94
CA GLY A 65 -12.31 4.52 17.80
C GLY A 65 -12.76 3.28 17.05
N ASP A 66 -12.90 3.33 15.73
CA ASP A 66 -13.17 2.17 14.91
C ASP A 66 -11.87 1.44 14.54
N PHE A 67 -11.81 0.16 14.91
CA PHE A 67 -10.69 -0.74 14.63
C PHE A 67 -11.09 -1.90 13.72
N ASP A 68 -12.36 -2.03 13.34
CA ASP A 68 -12.92 -3.16 12.59
C ASP A 68 -13.73 -2.67 11.38
N PHE A 69 -13.13 -1.78 10.59
CA PHE A 69 -13.74 -1.27 9.37
C PHE A 69 -13.48 -2.17 8.16
N LEU A 70 -14.53 -2.39 7.38
CA LEU A 70 -14.49 -3.13 6.12
C LEU A 70 -14.00 -2.25 4.95
N ASN A 71 -14.52 -1.02 4.83
CA ASN A 71 -14.10 0.00 3.87
C ASN A 71 -14.35 1.40 4.49
N VAL A 72 -13.30 2.22 4.51
CA VAL A 72 -13.24 3.56 5.14
C VAL A 72 -13.87 4.68 4.30
N PHE A 73 -14.44 4.35 3.15
CA PHE A 73 -15.15 5.27 2.26
C PHE A 73 -16.62 4.88 2.12
N TRP A 74 -17.13 4.05 3.04
CA TRP A 74 -18.49 3.56 3.00
C TRP A 74 -19.06 3.39 4.42
N THR A 75 -19.98 4.27 4.78
CA THR A 75 -20.56 4.43 6.12
C THR A 75 -21.30 3.19 6.64
N PHE A 76 -21.81 2.32 5.77
CA PHE A 76 -22.57 1.12 6.19
C PHE A 76 -21.70 -0.08 6.58
N ASN A 77 -20.51 0.17 7.12
CA ASN A 77 -19.52 -0.85 7.42
C ASN A 77 -19.32 -1.17 8.89
N GLN A 78 -20.07 -0.52 9.76
CA GLN A 78 -20.08 -0.82 11.19
C GLN A 78 -20.48 -2.30 11.39
N ASP A 79 -19.71 -3.02 12.22
CA ASP A 79 -19.82 -4.45 12.53
C ASP A 79 -19.47 -5.49 11.43
N LYS A 80 -18.63 -5.14 10.45
CA LYS A 80 -18.24 -6.08 9.38
C LYS A 80 -16.78 -6.56 9.48
N PRO A 81 -16.48 -7.83 9.11
CA PRO A 81 -15.12 -8.36 9.17
C PRO A 81 -14.20 -7.64 8.19
N TYR A 82 -13.04 -7.16 8.62
CA TYR A 82 -12.12 -6.44 7.73
C TYR A 82 -11.64 -7.31 6.56
N ILE A 83 -11.46 -6.72 5.38
CA ILE A 83 -10.73 -7.35 4.25
C ILE A 83 -9.23 -7.14 4.43
N GLN A 84 -8.84 -5.91 4.78
CA GLN A 84 -7.44 -5.55 5.01
C GLN A 84 -7.25 -5.27 6.51
N PRO A 85 -6.46 -6.08 7.24
CA PRO A 85 -6.34 -5.90 8.68
C PRO A 85 -5.65 -4.58 9.06
N PRO A 86 -6.13 -3.84 10.08
CA PRO A 86 -5.66 -2.49 10.42
C PRO A 86 -4.55 -2.44 11.47
N LEU A 87 -3.88 -3.57 11.76
CA LEU A 87 -2.97 -3.63 12.90
C LEU A 87 -1.81 -2.65 12.75
N ALA A 88 -1.27 -2.52 11.55
CA ALA A 88 -0.13 -1.66 11.31
C ALA A 88 -0.46 -0.18 11.54
N GLU A 89 -1.61 0.27 11.03
CA GLU A 89 -2.20 1.59 11.23
C GLU A 89 -2.46 1.81 12.70
N THR A 90 -3.04 0.83 13.38
CA THR A 90 -3.36 0.87 14.81
C THR A 90 -2.10 1.05 15.66
N LEU A 91 -1.05 0.27 15.40
CA LEU A 91 0.21 0.36 16.11
C LEU A 91 0.88 1.72 15.89
N MET A 92 0.91 2.19 14.64
CA MET A 92 1.52 3.47 14.31
C MET A 92 0.72 4.66 14.85
N TYR A 93 -0.61 4.58 14.85
CA TYR A 93 -1.47 5.58 15.46
C TYR A 93 -1.22 5.65 16.96
N LYS A 94 -1.34 4.52 17.68
CA LYS A 94 -1.12 4.47 19.13
C LYS A 94 0.25 4.98 19.53
N PHE A 95 1.29 4.62 18.77
CA PHE A 95 2.64 5.15 18.99
C PHE A 95 2.74 6.65 18.70
N GLY A 96 2.22 7.11 17.57
CA GLY A 96 2.31 8.52 17.17
C GLY A 96 1.51 9.47 18.05
N ARG A 97 0.39 9.01 18.63
CA ARG A 97 -0.42 9.77 19.60
C ARG A 97 0.33 10.18 20.86
N ILE A 98 1.46 9.55 21.17
CA ILE A 98 2.35 9.96 22.26
C ILE A 98 2.99 11.33 21.95
N PHE A 99 3.24 11.62 20.67
CA PHE A 99 3.97 12.81 20.22
C PHE A 99 3.09 13.87 19.55
N PHE A 100 2.00 13.46 18.91
CA PHE A 100 1.18 14.34 18.07
C PHE A 100 -0.31 14.16 18.32
N SER A 101 -1.06 15.26 18.25
CA SER A 101 -2.52 15.29 18.38
C SER A 101 -3.26 15.24 17.04
N LYS A 102 -2.60 15.55 15.92
CA LYS A 102 -3.22 15.51 14.58
C LYS A 102 -2.88 14.22 13.85
N VAL A 103 -3.88 13.55 13.28
CA VAL A 103 -3.71 12.31 12.49
C VAL A 103 -2.73 12.52 11.33
N SER A 104 -2.82 13.65 10.62
CA SER A 104 -1.90 13.98 9.53
C SER A 104 -0.43 14.04 9.95
N GLN A 105 -0.13 14.50 11.18
CA GLN A 105 1.25 14.52 11.71
C GLN A 105 1.74 13.11 12.09
N ILE A 106 0.86 12.28 12.64
CA ILE A 106 1.17 10.88 12.97
C ILE A 106 1.46 10.07 11.69
N PHE A 107 0.70 10.33 10.63
CA PHE A 107 0.95 9.75 9.31
C PHE A 107 2.35 10.13 8.78
N LEU A 108 2.76 11.40 8.93
CA LEU A 108 4.12 11.84 8.58
C LEU A 108 5.19 11.17 9.45
N LEU A 109 4.93 10.98 10.74
CA LEU A 109 5.83 10.22 11.62
C LEU A 109 6.02 8.79 11.11
N ALA A 110 4.97 8.14 10.62
CA ALA A 110 5.08 6.81 10.01
C ALA A 110 5.95 6.82 8.74
N LYS A 111 5.82 7.84 7.89
CA LYS A 111 6.67 8.05 6.69
C LYS A 111 8.14 8.24 7.03
N PHE A 112 8.46 8.71 8.23
CA PHE A 112 9.84 8.84 8.69
C PHE A 112 10.36 7.56 9.36
N ILE A 113 9.64 7.04 10.36
CA ILE A 113 10.11 5.95 11.22
C ILE A 113 10.18 4.63 10.47
N LEU A 114 9.17 4.31 9.66
CA LEU A 114 9.10 2.99 9.02
C LEU A 114 10.25 2.79 8.01
N PRO A 115 10.57 3.74 7.10
CA PRO A 115 11.72 3.60 6.21
C PRO A 115 13.06 3.56 6.96
N ALA A 116 13.21 4.35 8.03
CA ALA A 116 14.39 4.32 8.87
C ALA A 116 14.57 2.95 9.55
N LEU A 117 13.51 2.38 10.10
CA LEU A 117 13.51 1.06 10.72
C LEU A 117 13.79 -0.03 9.68
N LEU A 118 13.14 0.03 8.52
CA LEU A 118 13.36 -0.92 7.43
C LEU A 118 14.83 -0.95 6.99
N PHE A 119 15.47 0.22 6.88
CA PHE A 119 16.90 0.30 6.56
C PHE A 119 17.76 -0.52 7.54
N LEU A 120 17.50 -0.37 8.84
CA LEU A 120 18.22 -1.10 9.89
C LEU A 120 17.93 -2.60 9.86
N VAL A 121 16.67 -2.97 9.64
CA VAL A 121 16.28 -4.38 9.55
C VAL A 121 16.98 -5.07 8.38
N ILE A 122 17.02 -4.44 7.20
CA ILE A 122 17.78 -4.95 6.05
C ILE A 122 19.27 -5.01 6.36
N TYR A 123 19.81 -3.99 7.03
CA TYR A 123 21.23 -3.93 7.38
C TYR A 123 21.61 -5.11 8.27
N PHE A 124 20.85 -5.35 9.34
CA PHE A 124 21.10 -6.47 10.24
C PHE A 124 20.83 -7.81 9.58
N PHE A 125 19.80 -7.92 8.74
CA PHE A 125 19.55 -9.14 7.96
C PHE A 125 20.76 -9.51 7.09
N VAL A 126 21.31 -8.56 6.32
CA VAL A 126 22.50 -8.83 5.49
C VAL A 126 23.72 -9.14 6.35
N LEU A 127 23.87 -8.45 7.48
CA LEU A 127 24.99 -8.66 8.41
C LEU A 127 25.01 -10.09 8.99
N LEU A 128 23.86 -10.77 9.08
CA LEU A 128 23.77 -12.16 9.54
C LEU A 128 24.44 -13.14 8.58
N PHE A 129 24.27 -12.94 7.27
CA PHE A 129 24.82 -13.82 6.24
C PHE A 129 26.22 -13.40 5.79
N ASN A 130 26.49 -12.10 5.87
CA ASN A 130 27.75 -11.50 5.53
C ASN A 130 28.22 -10.64 6.71
N SER A 131 29.15 -11.18 7.50
CA SER A 131 29.71 -10.51 8.68
C SER A 131 30.41 -9.16 8.39
N ASP A 132 30.53 -8.76 7.11
CA ASP A 132 31.02 -7.47 6.70
C ASP A 132 29.94 -6.37 6.81
N LYS A 133 30.13 -5.48 7.78
CA LYS A 133 29.28 -4.30 8.02
C LYS A 133 29.16 -3.37 6.83
N LYS A 134 30.16 -3.31 5.96
CA LYS A 134 30.17 -2.42 4.81
C LYS A 134 29.25 -2.97 3.73
N ILE A 135 29.34 -4.27 3.43
CA ILE A 135 28.42 -4.91 2.47
C ILE A 135 26.97 -4.80 2.98
N ALA A 136 26.75 -5.02 4.27
CA ALA A 136 25.44 -4.80 4.88
C ALA A 136 24.93 -3.35 4.68
N LEU A 137 25.79 -2.35 4.89
CA LEU A 137 25.43 -0.94 4.68
C LEU A 137 25.09 -0.64 3.21
N VAL A 138 25.94 -1.08 2.28
CA VAL A 138 25.72 -0.86 0.84
C VAL A 138 24.47 -1.59 0.36
N SER A 139 24.17 -2.79 0.89
CA SER A 139 22.95 -3.51 0.55
C SER A 139 21.69 -2.76 0.99
N SER A 140 21.67 -2.21 2.21
CA SER A 140 20.55 -1.37 2.66
C SER A 140 20.39 -0.10 1.83
N VAL A 141 21.49 0.58 1.49
CA VAL A 141 21.49 1.73 0.57
C VAL A 141 20.96 1.31 -0.81
N GLY A 142 21.42 0.18 -1.33
CA GLY A 142 20.96 -0.37 -2.60
C GLY A 142 19.45 -0.61 -2.59
N VAL A 143 18.94 -1.32 -1.59
CA VAL A 143 17.51 -1.61 -1.51
C VAL A 143 16.71 -0.32 -1.40
N MET A 144 17.08 0.61 -0.52
CA MET A 144 16.26 1.80 -0.24
C MET A 144 16.36 2.89 -1.30
N PHE A 145 17.54 3.10 -1.91
CA PHE A 145 17.79 4.25 -2.79
C PHE A 145 17.83 3.91 -4.28
N TYR A 146 18.09 2.65 -4.63
CA TYR A 146 18.17 2.18 -6.02
C TYR A 146 16.97 1.36 -6.48
N TYR A 147 15.95 1.20 -5.62
CA TYR A 147 14.77 0.42 -5.97
C TYR A 147 14.14 0.86 -7.29
N SER A 148 14.01 2.17 -7.54
CA SER A 148 13.33 2.69 -8.73
C SER A 148 14.17 2.63 -10.03
N LEU A 149 15.31 1.92 -10.05
CA LEU A 149 16.07 1.61 -11.27
C LEU A 149 15.82 0.18 -11.77
N GLY A 150 14.68 -0.42 -11.43
CA GLY A 150 14.40 -1.83 -11.69
C GLY A 150 13.92 -2.11 -13.12
N SER A 151 13.42 -1.11 -13.85
CA SER A 151 12.99 -1.27 -15.24
C SER A 151 13.94 -0.59 -16.24
N VAL A 152 14.00 -1.13 -17.45
CA VAL A 152 14.76 -0.53 -18.56
C VAL A 152 14.19 0.86 -18.90
N SER A 153 12.89 1.06 -18.74
CA SER A 153 12.24 2.35 -18.96
C SER A 153 12.66 3.38 -17.90
N GLU A 154 12.66 3.00 -16.62
CA GLU A 154 13.17 3.83 -15.51
C GLU A 154 14.64 4.19 -15.73
N PHE A 155 15.46 3.20 -16.09
CA PHE A 155 16.89 3.39 -16.35
C PHE A 155 17.14 4.30 -17.58
N LYS A 156 16.40 4.11 -18.67
CA LYS A 156 16.44 5.01 -19.84
C LYS A 156 15.97 6.42 -19.49
N SER A 157 14.91 6.54 -18.71
CA SER A 157 14.38 7.84 -18.25
C SER A 157 15.40 8.55 -17.36
N PHE A 158 16.07 7.83 -16.47
CA PHE A 158 17.18 8.33 -15.68
C PHE A 158 18.31 8.87 -16.58
N LEU A 159 18.72 8.13 -17.60
CA LEU A 159 19.75 8.60 -18.53
C LEU A 159 19.31 9.78 -19.42
N ALA A 160 18.03 9.85 -19.78
CA ALA A 160 17.51 10.82 -20.75
C ALA A 160 16.96 12.13 -20.14
N LYS A 161 16.44 12.11 -18.90
CA LYS A 161 15.76 13.25 -18.25
C LYS A 161 16.53 13.75 -17.03
N ASN A 162 17.74 14.30 -17.24
CA ASN A 162 18.58 14.92 -16.20
C ASN A 162 18.72 14.08 -14.91
N PHE A 163 18.75 12.75 -15.02
CA PHE A 163 18.89 11.85 -13.88
C PHE A 163 17.71 11.88 -12.88
N ILE A 164 16.51 12.27 -13.31
CA ILE A 164 15.29 12.28 -12.50
C ILE A 164 14.38 11.11 -12.91
N ILE A 165 13.94 10.33 -11.92
CA ILE A 165 12.94 9.26 -12.11
C ILE A 165 11.56 9.85 -11.76
N PRO A 166 10.60 9.86 -12.69
CA PRO A 166 9.32 10.56 -12.53
C PRO A 166 8.29 9.76 -11.71
N GLU A 167 8.76 8.98 -10.73
CA GLU A 167 7.92 8.18 -9.85
C GLU A 167 8.39 8.34 -8.40
N PRO A 168 7.47 8.44 -7.43
CA PRO A 168 7.81 8.44 -6.02
C PRO A 168 8.49 7.12 -5.62
N SER A 169 9.34 7.18 -4.59
CA SER A 169 9.90 5.97 -4.01
C SER A 169 8.79 5.11 -3.41
N ILE A 170 8.85 3.81 -3.64
CA ILE A 170 7.88 2.87 -3.05
C ILE A 170 7.94 2.86 -1.52
N PHE A 171 9.07 3.28 -0.94
CA PHE A 171 9.26 3.36 0.51
C PHE A 171 8.79 4.69 1.10
N SER A 172 8.41 5.68 0.28
CA SER A 172 7.72 6.87 0.78
C SER A 172 6.24 6.60 1.05
N ARG A 173 5.72 5.43 0.65
CA ARG A 173 4.36 4.96 0.91
C ARG A 173 4.28 4.27 2.30
N PRO A 174 3.74 4.93 3.33
CA PRO A 174 3.28 4.21 4.52
C PRO A 174 1.94 3.56 4.18
N ILE A 175 1.51 2.47 4.78
CA ILE A 175 2.20 1.56 5.70
C ILE A 175 2.75 0.33 4.97
N VAL A 176 2.01 -0.14 3.98
CA VAL A 176 2.39 -1.24 3.09
C VAL A 176 3.03 -0.63 1.84
N PRO A 177 4.23 -1.07 1.43
CA PRO A 177 4.86 -2.35 1.82
C PRO A 177 5.85 -2.30 2.99
N VAL A 178 6.18 -1.11 3.50
CA VAL A 178 7.32 -0.91 4.41
C VAL A 178 7.20 -1.76 5.69
N PHE A 179 6.03 -1.76 6.33
CA PHE A 179 5.79 -2.55 7.54
C PHE A 179 5.83 -4.05 7.28
N GLY A 180 5.25 -4.51 6.16
CA GLY A 180 5.31 -5.91 5.74
C GLY A 180 6.76 -6.38 5.51
N LEU A 181 7.61 -5.52 4.93
CA LEU A 181 9.03 -5.79 4.74
C LEU A 181 9.82 -5.83 6.05
N ILE A 182 9.49 -4.96 7.01
CA ILE A 182 10.07 -5.00 8.36
C ILE A 182 9.80 -6.36 9.00
N LEU A 183 8.54 -6.84 8.97
CA LEU A 183 8.20 -8.16 9.52
C LEU A 183 8.85 -9.30 8.75
N LEU A 184 8.87 -9.23 7.41
CA LEU A 184 9.51 -10.23 6.56
C LEU A 184 10.99 -10.43 6.92
N PHE A 185 11.80 -9.37 6.84
CA PHE A 185 13.24 -9.49 7.08
C PHE A 185 13.56 -9.77 8.56
N SER A 186 12.74 -9.28 9.50
CA SER A 186 12.87 -9.62 10.92
C SER A 186 12.59 -11.11 11.16
N PHE A 187 11.49 -11.64 10.62
CA PHE A 187 11.17 -13.06 10.69
C PHE A 187 12.29 -13.93 10.13
N LEU A 188 12.73 -13.63 8.90
CA LEU A 188 13.79 -14.38 8.23
C LEU A 188 15.09 -14.37 9.05
N SER A 189 15.44 -13.21 9.64
CA SER A 189 16.59 -13.06 10.53
C SER A 189 16.48 -13.94 11.78
N PHE A 190 15.37 -13.86 12.50
CA PHE A 190 15.17 -14.59 13.75
C PHE A 190 15.03 -16.09 13.54
N LEU A 191 14.39 -16.52 12.44
CA LEU A 191 14.32 -17.92 12.05
C LEU A 191 15.72 -18.48 11.78
N TYR A 192 16.52 -17.77 10.97
CA TYR A 192 17.90 -18.16 10.69
C TYR A 192 18.72 -18.29 11.99
N LEU A 193 18.63 -17.31 12.88
CA LEU A 193 19.30 -17.33 14.19
C LEU A 193 18.82 -18.45 15.11
N TYR A 194 17.53 -18.79 15.08
CA TYR A 194 16.98 -19.87 15.88
C TYR A 194 17.46 -21.24 15.40
N ILE A 195 17.53 -21.42 14.07
CA ILE A 195 18.06 -22.65 13.46
C ILE A 195 19.55 -22.80 13.76
N THR A 196 20.37 -21.79 13.45
CA THR A 196 21.83 -21.89 13.57
C THR A 196 22.33 -21.85 15.02
N GLN A 197 21.81 -20.95 15.85
CA GLN A 197 22.31 -20.80 17.22
C GLN A 197 21.56 -21.64 18.26
N SER A 198 20.39 -22.20 17.90
CA SER A 198 19.55 -23.03 18.79
C SER A 198 19.12 -22.35 20.10
N LYS A 199 19.12 -21.01 20.16
CA LYS A 199 18.72 -20.26 21.37
C LYS A 199 17.23 -19.94 21.34
N LYS A 200 16.48 -20.38 22.36
CA LYS A 200 15.02 -20.15 22.49
C LYS A 200 14.62 -18.67 22.46
N ARG A 201 15.52 -17.74 22.80
CA ARG A 201 15.25 -16.29 22.71
C ARG A 201 14.87 -15.82 21.29
N TYR A 202 15.21 -16.57 20.25
CA TYR A 202 14.87 -16.25 18.86
C TYR A 202 13.55 -16.89 18.40
N LEU A 203 13.04 -17.90 19.12
CA LEU A 203 11.73 -18.51 18.84
C LEU A 203 10.61 -17.47 18.96
N TRP A 204 10.59 -16.72 20.06
CA TRP A 204 9.57 -15.73 20.35
C TRP A 204 9.47 -14.63 19.28
N PRO A 205 10.53 -13.87 18.96
CA PRO A 205 10.43 -12.84 17.94
C PRO A 205 10.18 -13.42 16.54
N ALA A 206 10.66 -14.63 16.21
CA ALA A 206 10.31 -15.28 14.94
C ALA A 206 8.80 -15.59 14.86
N GLY A 207 8.24 -16.29 15.85
CA GLY A 207 6.82 -16.62 15.86
C GLY A 207 5.92 -15.38 15.96
N ILE A 208 6.33 -14.34 16.69
CA ILE A 208 5.62 -13.06 16.74
C ILE A 208 5.65 -12.38 15.37
N CYS A 209 6.81 -12.23 14.73
CA CYS A 209 6.88 -11.59 13.40
C CYS A 209 6.03 -12.32 12.36
N PHE A 210 6.03 -13.67 12.38
CA PHE A 210 5.22 -14.45 11.46
C PHE A 210 3.73 -14.37 11.80
N GLY A 211 3.34 -14.53 13.06
CA GLY A 211 1.94 -14.38 13.49
C GLY A 211 1.37 -13.00 13.21
N LEU A 212 2.12 -11.94 13.50
CA LEU A 212 1.69 -10.56 13.21
C LEU A 212 1.59 -10.29 11.71
N SER A 213 2.36 -10.97 10.85
CA SER A 213 2.32 -10.73 9.40
C SER A 213 0.94 -10.97 8.77
N PHE A 214 0.12 -11.85 9.36
CA PHE A 214 -1.27 -12.09 8.95
C PHE A 214 -2.14 -10.83 9.06
N TYR A 215 -1.79 -9.92 9.97
CA TYR A 215 -2.53 -8.68 10.23
C TYR A 215 -1.95 -7.44 9.53
N ILE A 216 -0.97 -7.60 8.64
CA ILE A 216 -0.32 -6.45 8.00
C ILE A 216 -0.52 -6.49 6.50
N TYR A 217 -0.13 -7.61 5.87
CA TYR A 217 -0.11 -7.65 4.42
C TYR A 217 -0.18 -9.06 3.87
N PHE A 218 -1.14 -9.28 2.97
CA PHE A 218 -1.43 -10.57 2.36
C PHE A 218 -0.18 -11.24 1.77
N PHE A 219 0.52 -10.53 0.89
CA PHE A 219 1.66 -11.08 0.15
C PHE A 219 2.88 -11.35 1.04
N THR A 220 2.99 -10.70 2.20
CA THR A 220 4.04 -11.03 3.17
C THR A 220 3.74 -12.35 3.84
N TRP A 221 2.56 -12.52 4.44
CA TRP A 221 2.28 -13.74 5.21
C TRP A 221 2.17 -14.97 4.32
N THR A 222 1.61 -14.86 3.11
CA THR A 222 1.54 -16.00 2.17
C THR A 222 2.93 -16.46 1.75
N PHE A 223 3.85 -15.51 1.52
CA PHE A 223 5.24 -15.83 1.25
C PHE A 223 5.90 -16.53 2.45
N LEU A 224 5.66 -16.04 3.67
CA LEU A 224 6.21 -16.66 4.87
C LEU A 224 5.66 -18.07 5.13
N VAL A 225 4.37 -18.32 4.85
CA VAL A 225 3.76 -19.67 4.90
C VAL A 225 4.49 -20.60 3.94
N VAL A 226 4.67 -20.19 2.68
CA VAL A 226 5.41 -20.99 1.69
C VAL A 226 6.86 -21.21 2.13
N PHE A 227 7.54 -20.18 2.62
CA PHE A 227 8.91 -20.29 3.10
C PHE A 227 9.05 -21.29 4.25
N ILE A 228 8.15 -21.24 5.23
CA ILE A 228 8.12 -22.18 6.36
C ILE A 228 7.78 -23.59 5.90
N PHE A 229 6.83 -23.74 4.98
CA PHE A 229 6.48 -25.04 4.41
C PHE A 229 7.67 -25.68 3.69
N VAL A 230 8.33 -24.94 2.80
CA VAL A 230 9.53 -25.41 2.09
C VAL A 230 10.68 -25.69 3.08
N SER A 231 10.81 -24.90 4.14
CA SER A 231 11.76 -25.18 5.24
C SER A 231 11.46 -26.48 5.96
N ALA A 232 10.19 -26.74 6.29
CA ALA A 232 9.76 -27.98 6.93
C ALA A 232 10.06 -29.19 6.02
N LEU A 233 9.73 -29.10 4.73
CA LEU A 233 10.05 -30.13 3.75
C LEU A 233 11.55 -30.36 3.63
N TRP A 234 12.36 -29.29 3.59
CA TRP A 234 13.81 -29.39 3.55
C TRP A 234 14.36 -30.19 4.74
N PHE A 235 13.97 -29.83 5.97
CA PHE A 235 14.44 -30.54 7.16
C PHE A 235 13.87 -31.96 7.27
N LEU A 236 12.64 -32.19 6.80
CA LEU A 236 12.04 -33.52 6.73
C LEU A 236 12.82 -34.44 5.77
N ILE A 237 13.13 -33.98 4.56
CA ILE A 237 13.92 -34.73 3.57
C ILE A 237 15.32 -35.02 4.11
N LYS A 238 15.93 -34.05 4.82
CA LYS A 238 17.22 -34.22 5.48
C LYS A 238 17.15 -35.05 6.77
N ARG A 239 15.95 -35.46 7.21
CA ARG A 239 15.70 -36.16 8.49
C ARG A 239 16.26 -35.40 9.69
N ASP A 240 16.28 -34.07 9.62
CA ASP A 240 16.72 -33.18 10.69
C ASP A 240 15.54 -32.84 11.61
N TRP A 241 15.22 -33.80 12.48
CA TRP A 241 14.09 -33.71 13.40
C TRP A 241 14.22 -32.57 14.41
N LEU A 242 15.45 -32.16 14.74
CA LEU A 242 15.69 -31.05 15.67
C LEU A 242 15.25 -29.73 15.04
N ASN A 243 15.67 -29.44 13.82
CA ASN A 243 15.25 -28.23 13.13
C ASN A 243 13.78 -28.30 12.68
N LEU A 244 13.25 -29.48 12.34
CA LEU A 244 11.82 -29.65 12.09
C LEU A 244 10.98 -29.31 13.33
N LYS A 245 11.39 -29.74 14.53
CA LYS A 245 10.75 -29.37 15.80
C LYS A 245 10.79 -27.86 16.05
N LYS A 246 11.88 -27.18 15.67
CA LYS A 246 11.98 -25.71 15.76
C LYS A 246 10.94 -25.03 14.84
N ILE A 247 10.80 -25.51 13.60
CA ILE A 247 9.79 -25.03 12.66
C ILE A 247 8.39 -25.24 13.24
N PHE A 248 8.11 -26.41 13.79
CA PHE A 248 6.82 -26.71 14.46
C PHE A 248 6.49 -25.68 15.55
N TRP A 249 7.43 -25.36 16.44
CA TRP A 249 7.18 -24.36 17.50
C TRP A 249 6.93 -22.95 16.97
N ILE A 250 7.58 -22.57 15.86
CA ILE A 250 7.31 -21.30 15.19
C ILE A 250 5.88 -21.30 14.61
N ILE A 251 5.49 -22.37 13.92
CA ILE A 251 4.14 -22.51 13.37
C ILE A 251 3.11 -22.44 14.49
N PHE A 252 3.31 -23.19 15.57
CA PHE A 252 2.41 -23.22 16.72
C PHE A 252 2.23 -21.83 17.34
N LEU A 253 3.33 -21.12 17.65
CA LEU A 253 3.27 -19.77 18.22
C LEU A 253 2.59 -18.78 17.26
N SER A 254 2.91 -18.87 15.97
CA SER A 254 2.34 -17.97 14.96
C SER A 254 0.85 -18.21 14.75
N ALA A 255 0.42 -19.48 14.76
CA ALA A 255 -0.97 -19.87 14.66
C ALA A 255 -1.78 -19.33 15.83
N LEU A 256 -1.27 -19.42 17.07
CA LEU A 256 -1.92 -18.83 18.24
C LEU A 256 -2.12 -17.32 18.11
N ILE A 257 -1.10 -16.61 17.61
CA ILE A 257 -1.19 -15.16 17.38
C ILE A 257 -2.16 -14.83 16.25
N ALA A 258 -2.21 -15.65 15.19
CA ALA A 258 -3.07 -15.45 14.02
C ALA A 258 -4.53 -15.91 14.23
N LEU A 259 -4.89 -16.50 15.39
CA LEU A 259 -6.23 -17.01 15.64
C LEU A 259 -7.34 -15.96 15.39
N PRO A 260 -7.25 -14.71 15.91
CA PRO A 260 -8.24 -13.68 15.60
C PRO A 260 -8.37 -13.37 14.10
N TYR A 261 -7.28 -13.43 13.33
CA TYR A 261 -7.32 -13.19 11.88
C TYR A 261 -8.11 -14.29 11.18
N TRP A 262 -7.88 -15.55 11.54
CA TRP A 262 -8.63 -16.67 10.95
C TRP A 262 -10.12 -16.63 11.29
N PHE A 263 -10.45 -16.19 12.51
CA PHE A 263 -11.84 -15.98 12.89
C PHE A 263 -12.49 -14.84 12.09
N ASN A 264 -11.79 -13.73 11.88
CA ASN A 264 -12.24 -12.65 11.00
C ASN A 264 -12.41 -13.14 9.55
N LEU A 265 -11.44 -13.88 9.02
CA LEU A 265 -11.51 -14.43 7.67
C LEU A 265 -12.70 -15.38 7.51
N TYR A 266 -12.99 -16.22 8.52
CA TYR A 266 -14.18 -17.06 8.51
C TYR A 266 -15.47 -16.23 8.44
N LYS A 267 -15.57 -15.15 9.22
CA LYS A 267 -16.71 -14.22 9.13
C LYS A 267 -16.80 -13.59 7.74
N LEU A 268 -15.67 -13.17 7.17
CA LEU A 268 -15.60 -12.54 5.86
C LEU A 268 -16.05 -13.50 4.76
N LEU A 269 -15.56 -14.74 4.75
CA LEU A 269 -15.92 -15.76 3.75
C LEU A 269 -17.42 -16.11 3.77
N ASN A 270 -18.09 -15.95 4.91
CA ASN A 270 -19.53 -16.16 5.05
C ASN A 270 -20.34 -14.87 4.84
N ASN A 271 -19.69 -13.73 4.58
CA ASN A 271 -20.37 -12.47 4.33
C ASN A 271 -20.77 -12.36 2.84
N PRO A 272 -22.03 -12.00 2.51
CA PRO A 272 -22.48 -11.85 1.11
C PRO A 272 -21.62 -10.90 0.26
N ILE A 273 -20.91 -9.98 0.89
CA ILE A 273 -20.08 -8.99 0.20
C ILE A 273 -18.76 -9.57 -0.33
N PHE A 274 -18.35 -10.74 0.17
CA PHE A 274 -17.06 -11.34 -0.17
C PHE A 274 -16.94 -11.65 -1.65
N ASP A 275 -17.93 -12.31 -2.25
CA ASP A 275 -17.88 -12.68 -3.68
C ASP A 275 -17.72 -11.45 -4.57
N SER A 276 -18.49 -10.40 -4.27
CA SER A 276 -18.44 -9.13 -5.00
C SER A 276 -17.16 -8.32 -4.80
N SER A 277 -16.41 -8.61 -3.73
CA SER A 277 -15.12 -7.94 -3.42
C SER A 277 -13.94 -8.75 -3.95
N ALA A 278 -14.01 -10.08 -3.83
CA ALA A 278 -13.01 -11.00 -4.33
C ALA A 278 -12.85 -10.85 -5.84
N SER A 279 -13.95 -10.81 -6.61
CA SER A 279 -13.85 -10.65 -8.07
C SER A 279 -13.12 -9.35 -8.46
N GLN A 280 -13.41 -8.23 -7.79
CA GLN A 280 -12.76 -6.94 -8.05
C GLN A 280 -11.27 -6.92 -7.72
N THR A 281 -10.83 -7.73 -6.74
CA THR A 281 -9.42 -7.79 -6.32
C THR A 281 -8.55 -8.62 -7.27
N GLY A 282 -9.12 -9.20 -8.32
CA GLY A 282 -8.37 -9.78 -9.43
C GLY A 282 -7.96 -11.24 -9.25
N PHE A 283 -8.87 -12.08 -8.77
CA PHE A 283 -8.71 -13.54 -8.85
C PHE A 283 -8.84 -14.00 -10.30
N ILE A 284 -7.72 -14.16 -10.98
CA ILE A 284 -7.69 -14.59 -12.39
C ILE A 284 -7.69 -16.11 -12.44
N ILE A 285 -8.61 -16.71 -13.17
CA ILE A 285 -8.56 -18.16 -13.41
C ILE A 285 -7.45 -18.44 -14.42
N SER A 286 -6.42 -19.16 -14.00
CA SER A 286 -5.34 -19.61 -14.89
C SER A 286 -4.47 -20.65 -14.20
N ASN A 287 -4.01 -21.63 -14.98
CA ASN A 287 -3.02 -22.63 -14.57
C ASN A 287 -1.65 -22.41 -15.23
N SER A 288 -1.48 -21.32 -16.00
CA SER A 288 -0.26 -21.09 -16.76
C SER A 288 0.90 -20.73 -15.81
N PRO A 289 2.10 -21.32 -15.97
CA PRO A 289 3.27 -20.93 -15.20
C PRO A 289 3.65 -19.46 -15.41
N ILE A 290 4.14 -18.81 -14.36
CA ILE A 290 4.58 -17.42 -14.38
C ILE A 290 6.08 -17.36 -14.12
N ILE A 291 6.82 -16.85 -15.10
CA ILE A 291 8.26 -16.58 -15.00
C ILE A 291 8.48 -15.08 -15.16
N GLY A 292 8.67 -14.38 -14.05
CA GLY A 292 9.01 -12.96 -14.09
C GLY A 292 10.51 -12.70 -14.25
N LYS A 293 10.87 -11.58 -14.89
CA LYS A 293 12.28 -11.18 -15.12
C LYS A 293 13.15 -11.19 -13.86
N TYR A 294 12.62 -10.74 -12.72
CA TYR A 294 13.37 -10.70 -11.47
C TYR A 294 13.64 -12.10 -10.89
N LEU A 295 12.80 -13.10 -11.22
CA LEU A 295 13.02 -14.49 -10.85
C LEU A 295 14.23 -15.08 -11.59
N ILE A 296 14.38 -14.74 -12.87
CA ILE A 296 15.55 -15.15 -13.66
C ILE A 296 16.82 -14.47 -13.11
N ILE A 297 16.74 -13.16 -12.84
CA ILE A 297 17.88 -12.41 -12.31
C ILE A 297 18.31 -12.94 -10.94
N VAL A 298 17.37 -13.22 -10.04
CA VAL A 298 17.70 -13.73 -8.69
C VAL A 298 18.35 -15.11 -8.76
N LEU A 299 17.92 -15.97 -9.71
CA LEU A 299 18.58 -17.26 -9.96
C LEU A 299 20.02 -17.10 -10.44
N ILE A 300 20.24 -16.24 -11.44
CA ILE A 300 21.59 -15.98 -11.97
C ILE A 300 22.49 -15.49 -10.83
N LEU A 301 22.03 -14.50 -10.05
CA LEU A 301 22.79 -13.97 -8.92
C LEU A 301 23.02 -15.00 -7.82
N TYR A 302 22.06 -15.88 -7.55
CA TYR A 302 22.22 -16.99 -6.62
C TYR A 302 23.36 -17.92 -7.08
N PHE A 303 23.35 -18.38 -8.33
CA PHE A 303 24.41 -19.24 -8.87
C PHE A 303 25.76 -18.54 -8.96
N LEU A 304 25.81 -17.25 -9.28
CA LEU A 304 27.06 -16.46 -9.25
C LEU A 304 27.64 -16.36 -7.84
N ASN A 305 26.80 -16.18 -6.82
CA ASN A 305 27.22 -16.16 -5.41
C ASN A 305 27.62 -17.56 -4.89
N LEU A 306 27.05 -18.64 -5.43
CA LEU A 306 27.52 -20.00 -5.20
C LEU A 306 28.91 -20.22 -5.83
N TYR A 307 29.08 -19.86 -7.11
CA TYR A 307 30.34 -20.01 -7.84
C TYR A 307 31.50 -19.25 -7.16
N THR A 308 31.22 -18.03 -6.70
CA THR A 308 32.17 -17.21 -5.94
C THR A 308 32.30 -17.60 -4.46
N LYS A 309 31.67 -18.71 -4.04
CA LYS A 309 31.73 -19.27 -2.68
C LYS A 309 31.25 -18.32 -1.58
N ARG A 310 30.42 -17.34 -1.92
CA ARG A 310 29.79 -16.41 -0.95
C ARG A 310 28.60 -17.03 -0.24
N ILE A 311 27.82 -17.83 -0.98
CA ILE A 311 26.80 -18.71 -0.42
C ILE A 311 27.42 -20.10 -0.27
N ARG A 312 27.64 -20.53 0.97
CA ARG A 312 28.19 -21.85 1.30
C ARG A 312 27.87 -22.23 2.75
N GLY A 313 28.14 -23.49 3.11
CA GLY A 313 27.99 -23.99 4.48
C GLY A 313 26.58 -23.76 5.02
N GLU A 314 26.49 -23.20 6.22
CA GLU A 314 25.23 -22.93 6.92
C GLU A 314 24.36 -21.87 6.23
N ASN A 315 24.84 -21.15 5.22
CA ASN A 315 24.01 -20.19 4.46
C ASN A 315 23.29 -20.85 3.28
N LEU A 316 23.77 -22.01 2.79
CA LEU A 316 23.28 -22.64 1.57
C LEU A 316 21.80 -23.04 1.68
N TRP A 317 21.42 -23.67 2.80
CA TRP A 317 20.03 -24.12 3.00
C TRP A 317 19.05 -22.94 2.95
N PHE A 318 19.39 -21.85 3.63
CA PHE A 318 18.52 -20.68 3.76
C PHE A 318 18.25 -20.03 2.39
N TRP A 319 19.31 -19.73 1.64
CA TRP A 319 19.17 -19.13 0.32
C TRP A 319 18.51 -20.07 -0.69
N SER A 320 18.78 -21.39 -0.62
CA SER A 320 18.10 -22.38 -1.47
C SER A 320 16.58 -22.36 -1.24
N ILE A 321 16.15 -22.39 0.02
CA ILE A 321 14.72 -22.34 0.39
C ILE A 321 14.10 -21.02 -0.03
N LEU A 322 14.80 -19.89 0.15
CA LEU A 322 14.29 -18.58 -0.25
C LEU A 322 14.00 -18.53 -1.75
N ILE A 323 14.92 -19.02 -2.58
CA ILE A 323 14.75 -19.10 -4.03
C ILE A 323 13.60 -20.04 -4.41
N ILE A 324 13.54 -21.25 -3.84
CA ILE A 324 12.44 -22.20 -4.09
C ILE A 324 11.10 -21.56 -3.72
N SER A 325 11.05 -20.83 -2.61
CA SER A 325 9.84 -20.14 -2.15
C SER A 325 9.37 -19.08 -3.15
N PHE A 326 10.28 -18.35 -3.81
CA PHE A 326 9.91 -17.41 -4.88
C PHE A 326 9.25 -18.12 -6.07
N PHE A 327 9.78 -19.26 -6.48
CA PHE A 327 9.16 -20.08 -7.53
C PHE A 327 7.77 -20.53 -7.13
N THR A 328 7.63 -21.05 -5.91
CA THR A 328 6.36 -21.58 -5.41
C THR A 328 5.28 -20.50 -5.30
N VAL A 329 5.55 -19.31 -4.73
CA VAL A 329 4.53 -18.26 -4.61
C VAL A 329 4.11 -17.68 -5.95
N LEU A 330 5.03 -17.55 -6.91
CA LEU A 330 4.71 -17.05 -8.25
C LEU A 330 3.94 -18.06 -9.09
N ASN A 331 4.01 -19.35 -8.74
CA ASN A 331 3.40 -20.44 -9.48
C ASN A 331 2.32 -21.17 -8.67
N GLN A 332 1.80 -20.55 -7.61
CA GLN A 332 0.77 -21.15 -6.76
C GLN A 332 -0.51 -21.50 -7.54
N GLN A 333 -0.81 -20.74 -8.61
CA GLN A 333 -1.93 -20.96 -9.51
C GLN A 333 -1.88 -22.31 -10.22
N ILE A 334 -0.71 -22.95 -10.37
CA ILE A 334 -0.61 -24.30 -10.94
C ILE A 334 -1.40 -25.31 -10.10
N ILE A 335 -1.52 -25.05 -8.79
CA ILE A 335 -2.25 -25.89 -7.84
C ILE A 335 -3.63 -25.30 -7.56
N THR A 336 -3.72 -23.99 -7.34
CA THR A 336 -4.98 -23.34 -6.90
C THR A 336 -5.92 -22.98 -8.05
N GLY A 337 -5.43 -22.97 -9.29
CA GLY A 337 -6.15 -22.51 -10.47
C GLY A 337 -6.45 -21.01 -10.51
N ARG A 338 -5.93 -20.24 -9.54
CA ARG A 338 -6.20 -18.81 -9.40
C ARG A 338 -4.91 -18.02 -9.26
N ILE A 339 -4.70 -17.02 -10.09
CA ILE A 339 -3.64 -16.03 -9.95
C ILE A 339 -4.17 -14.88 -9.08
N LEU A 340 -3.37 -14.45 -8.10
CA LEU A 340 -3.65 -13.25 -7.31
C LEU A 340 -2.44 -12.32 -7.37
N GLN A 341 -2.58 -11.23 -8.13
CA GLN A 341 -1.64 -10.11 -8.29
C GLN A 341 -0.14 -10.46 -8.09
N PRO A 342 0.46 -11.32 -8.94
CA PRO A 342 1.82 -11.84 -8.77
C PRO A 342 2.90 -10.75 -8.75
N ALA A 343 2.60 -9.59 -9.31
CA ALA A 343 3.45 -8.41 -9.28
C ALA A 343 3.84 -7.99 -7.85
N HIS A 344 2.99 -8.23 -6.84
CA HIS A 344 3.26 -7.84 -5.46
C HIS A 344 4.41 -8.66 -4.85
N TYR A 345 4.54 -9.95 -5.16
CA TYR A 345 5.71 -10.75 -4.78
C TYR A 345 6.98 -10.24 -5.48
N HIS A 346 6.87 -9.85 -6.75
CA HIS A 346 8.00 -9.30 -7.50
C HIS A 346 8.51 -7.98 -6.93
N TRP A 347 7.61 -7.03 -6.70
CA TRP A 347 7.93 -5.69 -6.22
C TRP A 347 8.48 -5.73 -4.79
N TYR A 348 7.78 -6.41 -3.89
CA TYR A 348 8.05 -6.23 -2.47
C TYR A 348 8.99 -7.27 -1.89
N ILE A 349 9.21 -8.42 -2.52
CA ILE A 349 10.02 -9.51 -1.94
C ILE A 349 11.21 -9.86 -2.83
N ILE A 350 10.95 -10.18 -4.08
CA ILE A 350 11.99 -10.69 -5.00
C ILE A 350 12.95 -9.56 -5.38
N LYS A 351 12.46 -8.38 -5.74
CA LYS A 351 13.28 -7.25 -6.17
C LYS A 351 14.25 -6.74 -5.08
N PRO A 352 13.84 -6.54 -3.80
CA PRO A 352 14.78 -6.27 -2.71
C PRO A 352 15.85 -7.36 -2.57
N THR A 353 15.47 -8.63 -2.71
CA THR A 353 16.40 -9.77 -2.63
C THR A 353 17.40 -9.78 -3.79
N VAL A 354 16.96 -9.47 -5.01
CA VAL A 354 17.83 -9.28 -6.18
C VAL A 354 18.88 -8.23 -5.89
N ILE A 355 18.48 -7.07 -5.35
CA ILE A 355 19.41 -5.98 -5.04
C ILE A 355 20.43 -6.42 -3.99
N ILE A 356 20.00 -7.13 -2.92
CA ILE A 356 20.89 -7.68 -1.89
C ILE A 356 21.93 -8.62 -2.51
N LEU A 357 21.51 -9.60 -3.33
CA LEU A 357 22.42 -10.57 -3.94
C LEU A 357 23.34 -9.93 -4.98
N LEU A 358 22.87 -8.91 -5.70
CA LEU A 358 23.67 -8.15 -6.65
C LEU A 358 24.76 -7.36 -5.94
N VAL A 359 24.40 -6.60 -4.89
CA VAL A 359 25.36 -5.86 -4.09
C VAL A 359 26.38 -6.81 -3.45
N TRP A 360 25.92 -7.91 -2.86
CA TRP A 360 26.81 -8.90 -2.26
C TRP A 360 27.80 -9.47 -3.27
N PHE A 361 27.35 -9.78 -4.49
CA PHE A 361 28.22 -10.25 -5.56
C PHE A 361 29.24 -9.19 -5.98
N VAL A 362 28.79 -7.99 -6.37
CA VAL A 362 29.63 -6.91 -6.91
C VAL A 362 30.60 -6.37 -5.87
N PHE A 363 30.10 -5.96 -4.70
CA PHE A 363 30.96 -5.39 -3.66
C PHE A 363 31.83 -6.45 -2.99
N GLY A 364 31.39 -7.71 -2.94
CA GLY A 364 32.27 -8.79 -2.57
C GLY A 364 33.44 -8.96 -3.54
N LEU A 365 33.19 -8.88 -4.86
CA LEU A 365 34.27 -8.98 -5.85
C LEU A 365 35.25 -7.80 -5.75
N ILE A 366 34.75 -6.58 -5.52
CA ILE A 366 35.58 -5.40 -5.29
C ILE A 366 36.41 -5.60 -4.01
N GLN A 367 35.81 -6.11 -2.94
CA GLN A 367 36.52 -6.38 -1.69
C GLN A 367 37.66 -7.39 -1.89
N ASP A 368 37.40 -8.48 -2.61
CA ASP A 368 38.37 -9.56 -2.79
C ASP A 368 39.49 -9.18 -3.77
N LYS A 369 39.14 -8.53 -4.90
CA LYS A 369 40.11 -8.25 -5.98
C LYS A 369 40.73 -6.86 -5.91
N HIS A 370 39.99 -5.88 -5.38
CA HIS A 370 40.38 -4.46 -5.39
C HIS A 370 40.05 -3.75 -4.06
N PRO A 371 40.52 -4.26 -2.91
CA PRO A 371 40.12 -3.77 -1.59
C PRO A 371 40.40 -2.27 -1.39
N LYS A 372 41.44 -1.72 -2.03
CA LYS A 372 41.77 -0.29 -1.98
C LYS A 372 40.68 0.62 -2.54
N TYR A 373 39.87 0.14 -3.49
CA TYR A 373 38.79 0.90 -4.10
C TYR A 373 37.44 0.67 -3.42
N PHE A 374 37.35 -0.27 -2.46
CA PHE A 374 36.08 -0.61 -1.83
C PHE A 374 35.37 0.63 -1.26
N TRP A 375 36.10 1.45 -0.48
CA TRP A 375 35.51 2.64 0.12
C TRP A 375 35.13 3.70 -0.90
N LEU A 376 35.96 3.90 -1.93
CA LEU A 376 35.63 4.82 -3.02
C LEU A 376 34.34 4.36 -3.72
N SER A 377 34.24 3.08 -4.09
CA SER A 377 33.05 2.51 -4.71
C SER A 377 31.82 2.62 -3.81
N THR A 378 31.96 2.37 -2.51
CA THR A 378 30.87 2.53 -1.53
C THR A 378 30.43 3.99 -1.43
N SER A 379 31.35 4.94 -1.34
CA SER A 379 31.04 6.37 -1.27
C SER A 379 30.37 6.86 -2.54
N VAL A 380 30.88 6.47 -3.72
CA VAL A 380 30.27 6.81 -5.01
C VAL A 380 28.86 6.22 -5.12
N PHE A 381 28.68 4.96 -4.74
CA PHE A 381 27.36 4.31 -4.71
C PHE A 381 26.40 4.98 -3.71
N ALA A 382 26.87 5.36 -2.53
CA ALA A 382 26.04 6.10 -1.59
C ALA A 382 25.61 7.46 -2.17
N VAL A 383 26.56 8.22 -2.73
CA VAL A 383 26.30 9.56 -3.31
C VAL A 383 25.33 9.49 -4.48
N ILE A 384 25.52 8.56 -5.41
CA ILE A 384 24.59 8.37 -6.54
C ILE A 384 23.21 7.96 -6.03
N GLY A 385 23.13 7.04 -5.05
CA GLY A 385 21.87 6.65 -4.42
C GLY A 385 21.16 7.82 -3.76
N PHE A 386 21.89 8.65 -3.01
CA PHE A 386 21.37 9.87 -2.40
C PHE A 386 20.87 10.87 -3.45
N TYR A 387 21.62 11.08 -4.52
CA TYR A 387 21.20 11.96 -5.61
C TYR A 387 19.91 11.44 -6.27
N LEU A 388 19.85 10.15 -6.57
CA LEU A 388 18.68 9.48 -7.16
C LEU A 388 17.41 9.66 -6.34
N ILE A 389 17.49 9.30 -5.05
CA ILE A 389 16.33 9.39 -4.16
C ILE A 389 15.94 10.84 -3.93
N THR A 390 16.90 11.76 -3.76
CA THR A 390 16.60 13.20 -3.62
C THR A 390 15.92 13.74 -4.87
N GLY A 391 16.40 13.36 -6.07
CA GLY A 391 15.78 13.75 -7.34
C GLY A 391 14.33 13.25 -7.48
N GLN A 392 14.04 12.00 -7.07
CA GLN A 392 12.67 11.48 -7.01
C GLN A 392 11.78 12.30 -6.07
N GLN A 393 12.29 12.64 -4.88
CA GLN A 393 11.53 13.37 -3.87
C GLN A 393 11.30 14.84 -4.30
N ILE A 394 12.27 15.48 -4.94
CA ILE A 394 12.08 16.81 -5.56
C ILE A 394 11.03 16.74 -6.66
N PHE A 395 11.09 15.72 -7.53
CA PHE A 395 10.07 15.55 -8.57
C PHE A 395 8.67 15.38 -7.98
N VAL A 396 8.54 14.57 -6.93
CA VAL A 396 7.28 14.40 -6.20
C VAL A 396 6.77 15.72 -5.66
N PHE A 397 7.65 16.51 -5.03
CA PHE A 397 7.30 17.83 -4.53
C PHE A 397 6.79 18.74 -5.66
N LEU A 398 7.58 18.95 -6.71
CA LEU A 398 7.24 19.83 -7.84
C LEU A 398 5.96 19.39 -8.57
N LYS A 399 5.72 18.08 -8.68
CA LYS A 399 4.52 17.56 -9.34
C LYS A 399 3.25 17.84 -8.54
N ASN A 400 3.31 17.81 -7.21
CA ASN A 400 2.13 17.84 -6.35
C ASN A 400 1.93 19.19 -5.63
N GLU A 401 2.96 20.04 -5.51
CA GLU A 401 2.89 21.27 -4.71
C GLU A 401 1.75 22.20 -5.15
N GLY A 402 1.57 22.40 -6.47
CA GLY A 402 0.59 23.34 -7.00
C GLY A 402 -0.84 22.87 -6.73
N GLU A 403 -1.08 21.58 -6.93
CA GLU A 403 -2.38 20.94 -6.70
C GLU A 403 -2.73 20.94 -5.21
N VAL A 404 -1.81 20.52 -4.34
CA VAL A 404 -2.05 20.49 -2.89
C VAL A 404 -2.20 21.89 -2.31
N ASN A 405 -1.45 22.88 -2.80
CA ASN A 405 -1.62 24.29 -2.40
C ASN A 405 -2.98 24.85 -2.83
N ALA A 406 -3.40 24.60 -4.06
CA ALA A 406 -4.73 25.02 -4.53
C ALA A 406 -5.82 24.39 -3.67
N TYR A 407 -5.70 23.09 -3.40
CA TYR A 407 -6.62 22.34 -2.56
C TYR A 407 -6.68 22.89 -1.12
N ALA A 408 -5.53 23.07 -0.47
CA ALA A 408 -5.45 23.59 0.90
C ALA A 408 -6.05 24.99 1.04
N LYS A 409 -5.81 25.88 0.07
CA LYS A 409 -6.40 27.23 0.04
C LYS A 409 -7.91 27.24 -0.20
N GLN A 410 -8.44 26.19 -0.81
CA GLN A 410 -9.86 26.10 -1.15
C GLN A 410 -10.67 25.36 -0.08
N TYR A 411 -10.18 24.22 0.40
CA TYR A 411 -10.90 23.32 1.31
C TYR A 411 -10.46 23.41 2.77
N GLY A 412 -9.32 24.03 3.09
CA GLY A 412 -8.84 24.13 4.47
C GLY A 412 -9.83 24.79 5.43
N SER A 413 -10.47 25.89 5.00
CA SER A 413 -11.52 26.55 5.78
C SER A 413 -12.80 25.71 5.87
N VAL A 414 -13.14 24.97 4.80
CA VAL A 414 -14.30 24.07 4.77
C VAL A 414 -14.14 22.95 5.79
N PHE A 415 -12.97 22.30 5.85
CA PHE A 415 -12.70 21.24 6.82
C PHE A 415 -12.67 21.73 8.26
N ASN A 416 -12.13 22.92 8.50
CA ASN A 416 -12.19 23.54 9.82
C ASN A 416 -13.64 23.81 10.22
N TRP A 417 -14.46 24.31 9.31
CA TRP A 417 -15.88 24.57 9.56
C TRP A 417 -16.64 23.27 9.84
N LEU A 418 -16.47 22.23 9.01
CA LEU A 418 -17.07 20.91 9.23
C LEU A 418 -16.71 20.35 10.60
N ASN A 419 -15.43 20.39 10.98
CA ASN A 419 -14.96 19.89 12.27
C ASN A 419 -15.51 20.66 13.48
N GLN A 420 -15.95 21.91 13.29
CA GLN A 420 -16.45 22.78 14.36
C GLN A 420 -17.98 22.77 14.49
N ASN A 421 -18.69 22.50 13.40
CA ASN A 421 -20.14 22.71 13.31
C ASN A 421 -20.93 21.41 13.12
N MET A 422 -20.27 20.30 12.81
CA MET A 422 -20.91 19.00 12.64
C MET A 422 -20.61 18.06 13.81
N GLU A 423 -21.49 17.09 14.00
CA GLU A 423 -21.33 16.04 15.00
C GLU A 423 -20.58 14.83 14.41
N LYS A 424 -19.96 14.05 15.29
CA LYS A 424 -19.33 12.78 14.93
C LYS A 424 -20.35 11.82 14.32
N GLU A 425 -19.89 10.97 13.40
CA GLU A 425 -20.70 9.94 12.73
C GLU A 425 -21.80 10.49 11.81
N GLN A 426 -21.90 11.82 11.66
CA GLN A 426 -22.69 12.42 10.61
C GLN A 426 -22.02 12.17 9.26
N SER A 427 -22.85 11.98 8.24
CA SER A 427 -22.37 11.62 6.92
C SER A 427 -22.55 12.76 5.91
N ILE A 428 -21.65 12.80 4.93
CA ILE A 428 -21.64 13.84 3.93
C ILE A 428 -21.37 13.26 2.55
N PHE A 429 -22.21 13.66 1.61
CA PHE A 429 -22.11 13.27 0.22
C PHE A 429 -21.28 14.29 -0.55
N THR A 430 -20.27 13.81 -1.28
CA THR A 430 -19.29 14.67 -1.95
C THR A 430 -19.23 14.39 -3.45
N GLY A 431 -19.11 15.47 -4.22
CA GLY A 431 -18.90 15.42 -5.67
C GLY A 431 -17.46 15.17 -6.07
N ILE A 432 -17.14 15.45 -7.33
CA ILE A 432 -15.77 15.44 -7.83
C ILE A 432 -14.94 16.46 -7.06
N SER A 433 -13.80 16.04 -6.51
CA SER A 433 -12.80 16.92 -5.90
C SER A 433 -11.68 17.27 -6.89
N TYR A 434 -11.00 18.39 -6.65
CA TYR A 434 -10.07 19.08 -7.58
C TYR A 434 -8.90 18.18 -8.06
N THR A 435 -8.69 17.07 -7.37
CA THR A 435 -7.59 16.12 -7.59
C THR A 435 -7.99 14.89 -8.40
N GLY A 436 -9.28 14.75 -8.76
CA GLY A 436 -9.81 13.60 -9.49
C GLY A 436 -9.59 12.23 -8.82
N GLN A 437 -9.08 12.19 -7.58
CA GLN A 437 -8.52 10.96 -7.00
C GLN A 437 -8.85 10.71 -5.51
N ARG A 438 -9.44 11.64 -4.74
CA ARG A 438 -9.50 11.46 -3.28
C ARG A 438 -10.75 12.04 -2.64
N GLY A 439 -11.42 11.19 -1.85
CA GLY A 439 -12.23 11.63 -0.72
C GLY A 439 -11.29 12.18 0.34
N TYR A 440 -11.47 13.45 0.65
CA TYR A 440 -10.60 14.18 1.56
C TYR A 440 -11.36 14.60 2.82
N VAL A 441 -12.69 14.56 2.80
CA VAL A 441 -13.49 14.88 3.97
C VAL A 441 -13.17 13.87 5.06
N ASN A 442 -13.21 12.57 4.74
CA ASN A 442 -12.87 11.51 5.70
C ASN A 442 -11.36 11.43 6.04
N LEU A 443 -10.50 12.22 5.38
CA LEU A 443 -9.07 12.29 5.70
C LEU A 443 -8.73 13.35 6.73
N TYR A 444 -9.56 14.39 6.83
CA TYR A 444 -9.26 15.60 7.57
C TYR A 444 -10.41 16.07 8.47
N THR A 445 -11.55 15.39 8.46
CA THR A 445 -12.70 15.64 9.32
C THR A 445 -13.18 14.35 9.97
N HIS A 446 -14.09 14.47 10.92
CA HIS A 446 -14.72 13.34 11.63
C HIS A 446 -16.01 12.83 11.00
N LEU A 447 -16.23 13.18 9.73
CA LEU A 447 -17.46 12.86 9.00
C LEU A 447 -17.25 11.69 8.07
N ASP A 448 -18.28 10.87 7.96
CA ASP A 448 -18.32 9.75 7.04
C ASP A 448 -18.62 10.23 5.62
N GLU A 449 -17.73 9.93 4.68
CA GLU A 449 -17.85 10.43 3.31
C GLU A 449 -18.55 9.41 2.39
N TYR A 450 -19.69 9.80 1.80
CA TYR A 450 -20.32 9.09 0.69
C TYR A 450 -19.75 9.58 -0.63
N LEU A 451 -18.88 8.77 -1.23
CA LEU A 451 -18.09 9.20 -2.38
C LEU A 451 -18.68 8.78 -3.71
N ILE A 452 -18.87 9.76 -4.60
CA ILE A 452 -19.42 9.57 -5.94
C ILE A 452 -18.38 9.09 -6.95
N LYS A 453 -17.15 9.62 -6.93
CA LYS A 453 -16.21 9.40 -8.03
C LYS A 453 -14.77 9.17 -7.56
N ASN A 454 -14.25 7.97 -7.78
CA ASN A 454 -12.81 7.73 -7.84
C ASN A 454 -12.46 7.07 -9.18
N ARG A 455 -11.93 7.86 -10.13
CA ARG A 455 -11.62 7.37 -11.47
C ARG A 455 -10.53 6.29 -11.52
N TYR A 456 -9.72 6.11 -10.45
CA TYR A 456 -8.50 5.31 -10.55
C TYR A 456 -8.21 4.36 -9.39
N HIS A 457 -9.03 4.35 -8.33
CA HIS A 457 -8.79 3.47 -7.19
C HIS A 457 -10.02 2.60 -6.87
N TRP A 458 -9.98 1.37 -7.36
CA TRP A 458 -10.92 0.29 -7.06
C TRP A 458 -11.05 0.00 -5.55
N ILE A 459 -10.03 0.33 -4.75
CA ILE A 459 -10.02 0.15 -3.29
C ILE A 459 -11.14 0.92 -2.57
N HIS A 460 -11.69 1.97 -3.19
CA HIS A 460 -12.84 2.71 -2.64
C HIS A 460 -14.18 1.98 -2.86
N TYR A 461 -14.21 1.05 -3.82
CA TYR A 461 -15.39 0.25 -4.17
C TYR A 461 -15.30 -1.21 -3.71
N GLU A 462 -14.16 -1.61 -3.11
CA GLU A 462 -14.04 -2.86 -2.36
C GLU A 462 -15.14 -2.89 -1.29
N ALA A 463 -15.72 -4.05 -1.03
CA ALA A 463 -16.69 -4.19 0.05
C ALA A 463 -17.93 -3.27 -0.07
N ILE A 464 -18.34 -2.97 -1.31
CA ILE A 464 -19.64 -2.37 -1.63
C ILE A 464 -20.36 -3.34 -2.55
N SER A 465 -21.64 -3.63 -2.29
CA SER A 465 -22.43 -4.52 -3.16
C SER A 465 -22.56 -3.93 -4.57
N GLY A 466 -22.69 -4.80 -5.58
CA GLY A 466 -22.87 -4.36 -6.98
C GLY A 466 -24.04 -3.39 -7.15
N GLU A 467 -25.16 -3.65 -6.46
CA GLU A 467 -26.33 -2.76 -6.45
C GLU A 467 -26.00 -1.38 -5.88
N ASN A 468 -25.30 -1.31 -4.75
CA ASN A 468 -24.94 -0.02 -4.14
C ASN A 468 -23.94 0.75 -5.00
N ARG A 469 -23.02 0.06 -5.67
CA ARG A 469 -22.09 0.69 -6.63
C ARG A 469 -22.83 1.31 -7.81
N LEU A 470 -23.78 0.57 -8.39
CA LEU A 470 -24.65 1.07 -9.46
C LEU A 470 -25.48 2.26 -9.00
N TYR A 471 -26.04 2.18 -7.80
CA TYR A 471 -26.86 3.25 -7.26
C TYR A 471 -26.09 4.57 -7.11
N VAL A 472 -24.89 4.53 -6.52
CA VAL A 472 -24.02 5.72 -6.38
C VAL A 472 -23.62 6.27 -7.76
N LEU A 473 -23.32 5.38 -8.72
CA LEU A 473 -23.01 5.74 -10.10
C LEU A 473 -24.21 6.41 -10.81
N PHE A 474 -25.43 5.91 -10.59
CA PHE A 474 -26.63 6.49 -11.18
C PHE A 474 -26.99 7.84 -10.58
N LEU A 475 -26.83 7.99 -9.26
CA LEU A 475 -27.00 9.26 -8.59
C LEU A 475 -26.01 10.30 -9.14
N GLU A 476 -24.75 9.91 -9.38
CA GLU A 476 -23.76 10.76 -10.06
C GLU A 476 -24.21 11.21 -11.44
N TYR A 477 -24.57 10.27 -12.30
CA TYR A 477 -24.96 10.58 -13.67
C TYR A 477 -26.18 11.49 -13.73
N ARG A 478 -27.13 11.27 -12.82
CA ARG A 478 -28.29 12.13 -12.68
C ARG A 478 -27.95 13.53 -12.21
N LEU A 479 -27.06 13.67 -11.22
CA LEU A 479 -26.59 14.98 -10.76
C LEU A 479 -25.80 15.73 -11.85
N ASN A 480 -25.11 14.98 -12.72
CA ASN A 480 -24.46 15.53 -13.92
C ASN A 480 -25.42 15.70 -15.11
N LYS A 481 -26.74 15.68 -14.86
CA LYS A 481 -27.81 15.91 -15.85
C LYS A 481 -27.76 14.97 -17.08
N ILE A 482 -27.19 13.77 -16.92
CA ILE A 482 -27.18 12.75 -17.99
C ILE A 482 -28.58 12.15 -18.09
N THR A 483 -29.33 12.49 -19.14
CA THR A 483 -30.66 11.88 -19.37
C THR A 483 -30.53 10.42 -19.84
N PRO A 484 -31.60 9.59 -19.79
CA PRO A 484 -31.57 8.24 -20.36
C PRO A 484 -31.18 8.21 -21.84
N GLU A 485 -31.62 9.20 -22.64
CA GLU A 485 -31.25 9.35 -24.05
C GLU A 485 -29.74 9.64 -24.22
N MET A 486 -29.17 10.50 -23.37
CA MET A 486 -27.72 10.74 -23.36
C MET A 486 -26.96 9.50 -22.91
N ALA A 487 -27.45 8.80 -21.89
CA ALA A 487 -26.84 7.60 -21.33
C ALA A 487 -26.75 6.48 -22.37
N GLU A 488 -27.75 6.32 -23.23
CA GLU A 488 -27.72 5.35 -24.32
C GLU A 488 -26.50 5.54 -25.23
N LYS A 489 -26.10 6.79 -25.51
CA LYS A 489 -24.89 7.04 -26.30
C LYS A 489 -23.61 6.94 -25.46
N LEU A 490 -23.63 7.49 -24.25
CA LEU A 490 -22.45 7.62 -23.41
C LEU A 490 -21.99 6.27 -22.82
N PHE A 491 -22.91 5.41 -22.41
CA PHE A 491 -22.57 4.15 -21.74
C PHE A 491 -21.91 3.14 -22.69
N PHE A 492 -22.25 3.20 -23.98
CA PHE A 492 -21.62 2.36 -25.01
C PHE A 492 -20.31 2.93 -25.55
N ARG A 493 -19.94 4.16 -25.16
CA ARG A 493 -18.77 4.86 -25.68
C ARG A 493 -17.94 5.46 -24.56
N ASP A 494 -18.24 6.70 -24.19
CA ASP A 494 -17.35 7.54 -23.38
C ASP A 494 -17.30 7.12 -21.90
N LEU A 495 -18.35 6.48 -21.39
CA LEU A 495 -18.47 6.05 -20.00
C LEU A 495 -18.31 4.54 -19.81
N ARG A 496 -18.16 3.76 -20.90
CA ARG A 496 -18.12 2.29 -20.86
C ARG A 496 -17.04 1.77 -19.91
N ASP A 497 -15.81 2.24 -20.11
CA ASP A 497 -14.65 1.82 -19.33
C ASP A 497 -14.76 2.27 -17.87
N GLU A 498 -15.33 3.46 -17.60
CA GLU A 498 -15.57 3.96 -16.24
C GLU A 498 -16.58 3.08 -15.50
N ILE A 499 -17.70 2.75 -16.17
CA ILE A 499 -18.75 1.87 -15.64
C ILE A 499 -18.15 0.51 -15.28
N PHE A 500 -17.47 -0.14 -16.22
CA PHE A 500 -16.91 -1.46 -15.98
C PHE A 500 -15.79 -1.45 -14.94
N PHE A 501 -14.91 -0.46 -14.96
CA PHE A 501 -13.86 -0.36 -13.95
C PHE A 501 -14.45 -0.20 -12.54
N ARG A 502 -15.53 0.57 -12.36
CA ARG A 502 -16.16 0.75 -11.05
C ARG A 502 -16.95 -0.47 -10.58
N LEU A 503 -17.55 -1.22 -11.49
CA LEU A 503 -18.37 -2.39 -11.15
C LEU A 503 -17.54 -3.66 -10.98
N LEU A 504 -16.53 -3.85 -11.82
CA LEU A 504 -15.76 -5.09 -11.93
C LEU A 504 -14.30 -4.92 -11.45
N GLY A 505 -13.81 -3.69 -11.27
CA GLY A 505 -12.47 -3.44 -10.75
C GLY A 505 -11.36 -4.07 -11.61
N TYR A 506 -10.53 -4.90 -11.00
CA TYR A 506 -9.42 -5.56 -11.69
C TYR A 506 -9.89 -6.67 -12.64
N GLU A 507 -11.07 -7.27 -12.41
CA GLU A 507 -11.66 -8.26 -13.32
C GLU A 507 -11.88 -7.68 -14.72
N TYR A 508 -12.31 -6.42 -14.82
CA TYR A 508 -12.49 -5.75 -16.10
C TYR A 508 -11.22 -5.73 -16.96
N ARG A 509 -10.07 -5.41 -16.34
CA ARG A 509 -8.77 -5.35 -17.05
C ARG A 509 -8.32 -6.69 -17.62
N LEU A 510 -8.86 -7.79 -17.12
CA LEU A 510 -8.43 -9.15 -17.44
C LEU A 510 -9.40 -9.88 -18.34
N SER A 511 -10.70 -9.71 -18.09
CA SER A 511 -11.77 -10.46 -18.74
C SER A 511 -12.30 -9.75 -19.98
N TYR A 512 -12.24 -8.42 -20.04
CA TYR A 512 -12.87 -7.62 -21.10
C TYR A 512 -11.86 -6.83 -21.94
N THR A 513 -10.76 -7.49 -22.31
CA THR A 513 -9.98 -7.04 -23.50
C THR A 513 -10.84 -7.18 -24.76
N ASP A 514 -10.48 -6.53 -25.87
CA ASP A 514 -11.24 -6.39 -27.15
C ASP A 514 -11.94 -7.64 -27.75
N LYS A 515 -11.80 -8.82 -27.15
CA LYS A 515 -12.27 -10.13 -27.61
C LYS A 515 -13.72 -10.49 -27.27
N ASP A 516 -14.44 -9.73 -26.43
CA ASP A 516 -15.84 -10.04 -26.02
C ASP A 516 -16.76 -8.81 -26.05
N GLN A 517 -16.87 -8.16 -27.22
CA GLN A 517 -17.71 -6.97 -27.41
C GLN A 517 -19.21 -7.23 -27.21
N GLU A 518 -19.72 -8.40 -27.62
CA GLU A 518 -21.15 -8.73 -27.50
C GLU A 518 -21.59 -8.94 -26.05
N ALA A 519 -20.84 -9.74 -25.26
CA ALA A 519 -21.14 -9.96 -23.84
C ALA A 519 -21.04 -8.67 -23.00
N SER A 520 -20.17 -7.74 -23.41
CA SER A 520 -20.05 -6.44 -22.77
C SER A 520 -21.19 -5.49 -23.16
N ASP A 521 -21.73 -5.56 -24.39
CA ASP A 521 -22.88 -4.76 -24.79
C ASP A 521 -24.17 -5.16 -24.07
N ASP A 522 -24.39 -6.45 -23.82
CA ASP A 522 -25.54 -6.92 -23.03
C ASP A 522 -25.49 -6.40 -21.59
N MET A 523 -24.30 -6.37 -20.99
CA MET A 523 -24.10 -5.78 -19.66
C MET A 523 -24.41 -4.27 -19.68
N VAL A 524 -23.95 -3.54 -20.69
CA VAL A 524 -24.25 -2.11 -20.83
C VAL A 524 -25.75 -1.88 -21.02
N ARG A 525 -26.45 -2.68 -21.83
CA ARG A 525 -27.91 -2.61 -22.01
C ARG A 525 -28.64 -2.81 -20.68
N LYS A 526 -28.22 -3.80 -19.89
CA LYS A 526 -28.79 -4.04 -18.55
C LYS A 526 -28.61 -2.82 -17.65
N ILE A 527 -27.40 -2.28 -17.59
CA ILE A 527 -27.09 -1.09 -16.78
C ILE A 527 -27.89 0.14 -17.26
N LEU A 528 -28.05 0.32 -18.57
CA LEU A 528 -28.86 1.40 -19.14
C LEU A 528 -30.34 1.28 -18.75
N ASN A 529 -30.90 0.06 -18.78
CA ASN A 529 -32.27 -0.18 -18.35
C ASN A 529 -32.45 0.15 -16.86
N GLU A 530 -31.55 -0.33 -16.01
CA GLU A 530 -31.56 -0.03 -14.57
C GLU A 530 -31.39 1.49 -14.31
N TYR A 531 -30.56 2.18 -15.10
CA TYR A 531 -30.42 3.64 -15.00
C TYR A 531 -31.71 4.36 -15.40
N THR A 532 -32.38 3.89 -16.45
CA THR A 532 -33.63 4.47 -16.96
C THR A 532 -34.74 4.33 -15.92
N GLU A 533 -34.83 3.19 -15.24
CA GLU A 533 -35.72 2.98 -14.11
C GLU A 533 -35.38 3.89 -12.92
N PHE A 534 -34.09 3.96 -12.55
CA PHE A 534 -33.62 4.85 -11.48
C PHE A 534 -33.96 6.33 -11.76
N TYR A 535 -33.88 6.77 -13.02
CA TYR A 535 -34.15 8.15 -13.42
C TYR A 535 -35.61 8.58 -13.16
N GLN A 536 -36.55 7.62 -13.10
CA GLN A 536 -37.96 7.89 -12.80
C GLN A 536 -38.23 8.17 -11.31
N ILE A 537 -37.35 7.72 -10.42
CA ILE A 537 -37.43 7.98 -8.97
C ILE A 537 -37.23 9.49 -8.76
N SER A 538 -37.85 10.16 -7.78
CA SER A 538 -37.52 11.57 -7.50
C SER A 538 -36.09 11.69 -6.94
N LEU A 539 -35.41 12.82 -7.16
CA LEU A 539 -34.04 12.98 -6.64
C LEU A 539 -34.03 12.98 -5.09
N GLU A 540 -35.07 13.54 -4.46
CA GLU A 540 -35.26 13.47 -3.01
C GLU A 540 -35.34 12.02 -2.51
N SER A 541 -36.15 11.18 -3.16
CA SER A 541 -36.25 9.75 -2.83
C SER A 541 -34.94 9.02 -3.12
N ALA A 542 -34.18 9.46 -4.13
CA ALA A 542 -32.88 8.87 -4.43
C ALA A 542 -31.85 9.16 -3.32
N PHE A 543 -31.83 10.37 -2.78
CA PHE A 543 -30.97 10.67 -1.63
C PHE A 543 -31.42 9.93 -0.36
N LYS A 544 -32.73 9.79 -0.12
CA LYS A 544 -33.27 9.08 1.06
C LYS A 544 -32.93 7.59 1.15
N LYS A 545 -32.44 6.93 0.08
CA LYS A 545 -32.02 5.51 0.16
C LYS A 545 -30.82 5.33 1.11
N TYR A 546 -29.98 6.36 1.26
CA TYR A 546 -28.84 6.34 2.17
C TYR A 546 -28.99 7.45 3.21
N PRO A 547 -28.61 7.23 4.49
CA PRO A 547 -28.66 8.23 5.54
C PRO A 547 -27.52 9.22 5.31
N VAL A 548 -27.71 10.12 4.35
CA VAL A 548 -26.82 11.24 4.07
C VAL A 548 -27.36 12.46 4.82
N ASP A 549 -26.57 13.04 5.73
CA ASP A 549 -27.01 14.23 6.48
C ASP A 549 -26.74 15.53 5.68
N TYR A 550 -25.64 15.57 4.95
CA TYR A 550 -25.19 16.76 4.24
C TYR A 550 -24.71 16.48 2.81
N ILE A 551 -24.73 17.51 1.97
CA ILE A 551 -24.07 17.49 0.66
C ILE A 551 -23.02 18.58 0.60
N LEU A 552 -21.78 18.23 0.29
CA LEU A 552 -20.73 19.19 -0.06
C LEU A 552 -20.63 19.28 -1.59
N TRP A 553 -20.91 20.47 -2.10
CA TRP A 553 -20.87 20.77 -3.52
C TRP A 553 -19.77 21.77 -3.85
N ASP A 554 -18.85 21.37 -4.72
CA ASP A 554 -17.92 22.29 -5.38
C ASP A 554 -18.48 22.66 -6.77
N GLY A 555 -19.02 23.88 -6.88
CA GLY A 555 -19.62 24.39 -8.11
C GLY A 555 -18.63 24.65 -9.25
N GLN A 556 -17.33 24.71 -8.97
CA GLN A 556 -16.31 24.80 -10.02
C GLN A 556 -16.05 23.44 -10.66
N LEU A 557 -16.11 22.37 -9.87
CA LEU A 557 -15.81 21.01 -10.32
C LEU A 557 -17.04 20.25 -10.80
N ASN A 558 -18.20 20.57 -10.24
CA ASN A 558 -19.47 19.93 -10.54
C ASN A 558 -20.53 20.98 -10.90
N PRO A 559 -20.29 21.82 -11.93
CA PRO A 559 -21.19 22.93 -12.26
C PRO A 559 -22.63 22.46 -12.55
N GLU A 560 -22.79 21.27 -13.11
CA GLU A 560 -24.08 20.71 -13.54
C GLU A 560 -25.02 20.34 -12.39
N TRP A 561 -24.54 20.21 -11.15
CA TRP A 561 -25.37 19.72 -10.04
C TRP A 561 -26.50 20.68 -9.67
N SER A 562 -26.27 21.99 -9.79
CA SER A 562 -27.25 23.06 -9.52
C SER A 562 -28.09 22.83 -8.25
N LEU A 563 -27.44 22.50 -7.12
CA LEU A 563 -28.17 22.06 -5.91
C LEU A 563 -29.12 23.10 -5.31
N ASP A 564 -28.91 24.38 -5.62
CA ASP A 564 -29.78 25.48 -5.20
C ASP A 564 -31.23 25.37 -5.75
N GLU A 565 -31.48 24.52 -6.76
CA GLU A 565 -32.81 24.31 -7.36
C GLU A 565 -33.71 23.37 -6.55
N TYR A 566 -33.18 22.67 -5.55
CA TYR A 566 -33.88 21.60 -4.84
C TYR A 566 -34.41 22.07 -3.48
N ASN A 567 -35.75 22.13 -3.35
CA ASN A 567 -36.41 22.59 -2.12
C ASN A 567 -36.22 21.69 -0.89
N PHE A 568 -35.75 20.46 -1.07
CA PHE A 568 -35.43 19.53 0.02
C PHE A 568 -34.02 19.72 0.60
N LEU A 569 -33.28 20.73 0.11
CA LEU A 569 -31.92 21.07 0.54
C LEU A 569 -31.89 22.50 1.08
N GLU A 570 -31.39 22.66 2.30
CA GLU A 570 -31.08 23.96 2.90
C GLU A 570 -29.58 24.23 2.78
N ARG A 571 -29.20 25.36 2.17
CA ARG A 571 -27.79 25.78 2.16
C ARG A 571 -27.41 26.35 3.54
N ILE A 572 -26.47 25.69 4.23
CA ILE A 572 -26.05 26.04 5.59
C ILE A 572 -24.67 26.70 5.65
N TYR A 573 -23.86 26.55 4.60
CA TYR A 573 -22.53 27.16 4.52
C TYR A 573 -22.10 27.40 3.07
N GLU A 574 -21.33 28.47 2.85
CA GLU A 574 -20.79 28.84 1.54
C GLU A 574 -19.45 29.56 1.70
N VAL A 575 -18.45 29.11 0.94
CA VAL A 575 -17.17 29.80 0.80
C VAL A 575 -16.68 29.68 -0.64
N LYS A 576 -16.54 30.83 -1.31
CA LYS A 576 -16.23 30.89 -2.76
C LYS A 576 -17.24 30.06 -3.55
N ASN A 577 -16.80 29.00 -4.24
CA ASN A 577 -17.64 28.09 -5.03
C ASN A 577 -18.02 26.80 -4.30
N ILE A 578 -17.64 26.66 -3.02
CA ILE A 578 -17.95 25.47 -2.22
C ILE A 578 -19.14 25.79 -1.32
N LYS A 579 -20.18 24.95 -1.40
CA LYS A 579 -21.43 25.07 -0.66
C LYS A 579 -21.70 23.78 0.10
N ILE A 580 -22.29 23.89 1.29
CA ILE A 580 -22.76 22.75 2.08
C ILE A 580 -24.27 22.88 2.26
N TYR A 581 -24.97 21.79 1.96
CA TYR A 581 -26.41 21.67 2.11
C TYR A 581 -26.76 20.64 3.16
N LYS A 582 -27.88 20.86 3.84
CA LYS A 582 -28.52 19.93 4.77
C LYS A 582 -29.86 19.49 4.18
N PHE A 583 -30.24 18.23 4.38
CA PHE A 583 -31.58 17.76 4.05
C PHE A 583 -32.62 18.31 5.04
N ILE A 584 -33.79 18.74 4.53
CA ILE A 584 -34.91 19.30 5.32
C ILE A 584 -36.02 18.26 5.52
#